data_AF-A0A3N5EBR7-F1
#
_entry.id   AF-A0A3N5EBR7-F1
#
_cell.length_a   1.000
_cell.length_b   1.000
_cell.length_c   1.000
_cell.angle_alpha   90.00
_cell.angle_beta   90.00
_cell.angle_gamma   90.00
#
_symmetry.space_group_name_H-M   'P 1'
#
loop_
_entity.id
_entity.type
_entity.pdbx_description
1 polymer ?
#
loop_
_entity_poly.entity_id
_entity_poly.type
_entity_poly.pdbx_seq_one_letter_code
_entity_poly.pdbx_strand_id
1 'polypeptide(L)'
;MPVSIPTRGRRISTATLKAATARIATATRVLVTVWDGTPTSRHNALMALPRAAAPPTWKVAGALGIVYVVWGSTYLGIAVMVQTLPPLVAAGVRYSVAGLILLAVLIGWHRLRGQRLERPSLLHWRSVLIIGALLLVGGNGGVVLGEVLIPSGIAALIIATSPIWMMIFEALVVRERPSRLSVVGLVAGTVGVAILVVP
;
A
#
# COMPACT_ATOMS: atom_id res chain seq x y z
N MET A 1 -57.90 -45.47 -26.42
CA MET A 1 -57.70 -45.83 -24.99
C MET A 1 -56.87 -44.74 -24.33
N PRO A 2 -57.27 -44.18 -23.18
CA PRO A 2 -56.70 -42.94 -22.64
C PRO A 2 -55.42 -43.20 -21.81
N VAL A 3 -54.47 -42.28 -21.87
CA VAL A 3 -53.21 -42.29 -21.11
C VAL A 3 -53.43 -41.55 -19.77
N SER A 4 -53.23 -42.24 -18.66
CA SER A 4 -53.30 -41.67 -17.30
C SER A 4 -51.94 -41.12 -16.86
N ILE A 5 -51.85 -39.82 -16.56
CA ILE A 5 -50.68 -39.17 -15.96
C ILE A 5 -50.84 -39.19 -14.43
N PRO A 6 -49.85 -39.66 -13.63
CA PRO A 6 -49.93 -39.58 -12.18
C PRO A 6 -49.44 -38.22 -11.68
N THR A 7 -50.35 -37.38 -11.16
CA THR A 7 -50.04 -36.15 -10.42
C THR A 7 -49.65 -36.46 -8.98
N ARG A 8 -48.35 -36.56 -8.68
CA ARG A 8 -47.84 -36.75 -7.31
C ARG A 8 -47.62 -35.40 -6.63
N GLY A 9 -48.64 -34.87 -5.95
CA GLY A 9 -48.52 -33.67 -5.13
C GLY A 9 -47.65 -33.90 -3.88
N ARG A 10 -46.42 -33.39 -3.87
CA ARG A 10 -45.60 -33.31 -2.65
C ARG A 10 -46.18 -32.23 -1.72
N ARG A 11 -46.97 -32.62 -0.72
CA ARG A 11 -47.30 -31.74 0.41
C ARG A 11 -46.02 -31.46 1.19
N ILE A 12 -45.54 -30.22 1.12
CA ILE A 12 -44.45 -29.74 1.98
C ILE A 12 -45.02 -29.65 3.40
N SER A 13 -44.43 -30.41 4.33
CA SER A 13 -44.85 -30.44 5.73
C SER A 13 -44.62 -29.09 6.40
N THR A 14 -45.56 -28.69 7.28
CA THR A 14 -45.45 -27.49 8.13
C THR A 14 -44.21 -27.51 9.02
N ALA A 15 -43.65 -28.68 9.30
CA ALA A 15 -42.39 -28.85 10.02
C ALA A 15 -41.18 -28.37 9.20
N THR A 16 -41.17 -28.62 7.89
CA THR A 16 -40.09 -28.19 6.97
C THR A 16 -40.08 -26.68 6.81
N LEU A 17 -41.28 -26.06 6.78
CA LEU A 17 -41.44 -24.61 6.77
C LEU A 17 -40.88 -23.98 8.05
N LYS A 18 -41.25 -24.48 9.23
CA LYS A 18 -40.75 -23.99 10.52
C LYS A 18 -39.23 -24.12 10.67
N ALA A 19 -38.65 -25.22 10.21
CA ALA A 19 -37.20 -25.43 10.25
C ALA A 19 -36.45 -24.44 9.34
N ALA A 20 -37.01 -24.12 8.17
CA ALA A 20 -36.45 -23.10 7.29
C ALA A 20 -36.55 -21.70 7.91
N THR A 21 -37.69 -21.36 8.53
CA THR A 21 -37.86 -20.05 9.20
C THR A 21 -36.90 -19.88 10.38
N ALA A 22 -36.68 -20.93 11.18
CA ALA A 22 -35.75 -20.90 12.31
C ALA A 22 -34.28 -20.70 11.86
N ARG A 23 -33.89 -21.30 10.73
CA ARG A 23 -32.55 -21.13 10.15
C ARG A 23 -32.35 -19.72 9.58
N ILE A 24 -33.37 -19.16 8.93
CA ILE A 24 -33.33 -17.77 8.46
C ILE A 24 -33.26 -16.81 9.65
N ALA A 25 -34.08 -16.99 10.68
CA ALA A 25 -34.03 -16.15 11.88
C ALA A 25 -32.66 -16.18 12.57
N THR A 26 -32.00 -17.34 12.61
CA THR A 26 -30.65 -17.49 13.18
C THR A 26 -29.59 -16.82 12.29
N ALA A 27 -29.68 -17.00 10.97
CA ALA A 27 -28.77 -16.35 10.02
C ALA A 27 -28.93 -14.82 10.03
N THR A 28 -30.16 -14.31 10.14
CA THR A 28 -30.44 -12.89 10.31
C THR A 28 -29.90 -12.38 11.64
N ARG A 29 -30.03 -13.14 12.74
CA ARG A 29 -29.47 -12.73 14.04
C ARG A 29 -27.94 -12.65 14.00
N VAL A 30 -27.28 -13.58 13.33
CA VAL A 30 -25.81 -13.60 13.17
C VAL A 30 -25.34 -12.49 12.23
N LEU A 31 -26.04 -12.23 11.13
CA LEU A 31 -25.73 -11.12 10.23
C LEU A 31 -25.96 -9.77 10.91
N VAL A 32 -27.01 -9.63 11.71
CA VAL A 32 -27.31 -8.43 12.49
C VAL A 32 -26.27 -8.23 13.60
N THR A 33 -25.81 -9.26 14.33
CA THR A 33 -24.69 -9.09 15.29
C THR A 33 -23.33 -8.83 14.63
N VAL A 34 -23.14 -9.21 13.37
CA VAL A 34 -21.93 -8.89 12.60
C VAL A 34 -21.99 -7.49 11.98
N TRP A 35 -23.19 -6.98 11.66
CA TRP A 35 -23.40 -5.69 10.98
C TRP A 35 -23.72 -4.54 11.93
N ASP A 36 -24.40 -4.80 13.05
CA ASP A 36 -24.61 -3.83 14.12
C ASP A 36 -23.26 -3.60 14.79
N GLY A 37 -22.56 -2.56 14.33
CA GLY A 37 -21.33 -2.00 14.89
C GLY A 37 -21.46 -1.49 16.33
N THR A 38 -22.18 -2.21 17.18
CA THR A 38 -22.02 -2.15 18.63
C THR A 38 -20.53 -2.16 18.94
N PRO A 39 -19.99 -1.18 19.69
CA PRO A 39 -18.58 -1.11 20.02
C PRO A 39 -18.24 -2.37 20.83
N THR A 40 -17.77 -3.41 20.13
CA THR A 40 -17.29 -4.61 20.78
C THR A 40 -16.15 -4.18 21.69
N SER A 41 -16.12 -4.73 22.90
CA SER A 41 -15.09 -4.53 23.93
C SER A 41 -13.65 -4.53 23.43
N ARG A 42 -13.38 -5.14 22.26
CA ARG A 42 -12.11 -5.08 21.53
C ARG A 42 -11.72 -3.67 21.08
N HIS A 43 -12.64 -2.83 20.61
CA HIS A 43 -12.32 -1.47 20.19
C HIS A 43 -11.83 -0.61 21.38
N ASN A 44 -12.50 -0.76 22.54
CA ASN A 44 -12.07 -0.14 23.80
C ASN A 44 -10.75 -0.73 24.32
N ALA A 45 -10.54 -2.04 24.16
CA ALA A 45 -9.30 -2.70 24.56
C ALA A 45 -8.08 -2.29 23.70
N LEU A 46 -8.28 -2.05 22.39
CA LEU A 46 -7.22 -1.55 21.50
C LEU A 46 -6.84 -0.10 21.80
N MET A 47 -7.80 0.74 22.20
CA MET A 47 -7.53 2.12 22.65
C MET A 47 -6.85 2.17 24.03
N ALA A 48 -6.97 1.11 24.83
CA ALA A 48 -6.32 0.97 26.14
C ALA A 48 -4.89 0.41 26.07
N LEU A 49 -4.41 0.00 24.90
CA LEU A 49 -3.01 -0.42 24.76
C LEU A 49 -2.09 0.78 24.96
N PRO A 50 -0.96 0.61 25.68
CA PRO A 50 0.04 1.66 25.81
C PRO A 50 0.47 2.12 24.42
N ARG A 51 0.20 3.39 24.08
CA ARG A 51 0.78 3.99 22.87
C ARG A 51 2.28 3.93 23.04
N ALA A 52 2.97 3.25 22.12
CA ALA A 52 4.42 3.23 22.10
C ALA A 52 4.94 4.69 22.21
N ALA A 53 5.90 4.92 23.11
CA ALA A 53 6.47 6.25 23.28
C ALA A 53 6.98 6.76 21.92
N ALA A 54 6.65 8.02 21.61
CA ALA A 54 7.11 8.62 20.36
C ALA A 54 8.66 8.56 20.29
N PRO A 55 9.23 8.21 19.13
CA PRO A 55 10.68 8.18 18.99
C PRO A 55 11.27 9.58 19.27
N PRO A 56 12.44 9.67 19.91
CA PRO A 56 13.07 10.96 20.19
C PRO A 56 13.39 11.69 18.89
N THR A 57 13.17 13.02 18.88
CA THR A 57 13.24 13.88 17.68
C THR A 57 14.52 13.72 16.88
N TRP A 58 15.67 13.50 17.53
CA TRP A 58 16.95 13.32 16.85
C TRP A 58 17.01 12.05 15.98
N LYS A 59 16.32 10.97 16.36
CA LYS A 59 16.23 9.75 15.53
C LYS A 59 15.42 10.02 14.28
N VAL A 60 14.33 10.77 14.42
CA VAL A 60 13.49 11.20 13.30
C VAL A 60 14.28 12.12 12.37
N ALA A 61 14.98 13.11 12.94
CA ALA A 61 15.83 14.02 12.18
C ALA A 61 16.98 13.29 11.47
N GLY A 62 17.63 12.34 12.13
CA GLY A 62 18.67 11.51 11.53
C GLY A 62 18.14 10.63 10.39
N ALA A 63 16.98 10.00 10.58
CA ALA A 63 16.33 9.22 9.53
C ALA A 63 15.95 10.10 8.32
N LEU A 64 15.41 11.30 8.56
CA LEU A 64 15.11 12.27 7.51
C LEU A 64 16.38 12.73 6.78
N GLY A 65 17.46 13.00 7.50
CA GLY A 65 18.75 13.35 6.91
C GLY A 65 19.29 12.25 5.99
N ILE A 66 19.21 10.98 6.43
CA ILE A 66 19.60 9.83 5.59
C ILE A 66 18.74 9.77 4.33
N VAL A 67 17.42 9.91 4.47
CA VAL A 67 16.52 9.91 3.32
C VAL A 67 16.86 11.05 2.37
N TYR A 68 17.08 12.27 2.86
CA TYR A 68 17.38 13.42 2.00
C TYR A 68 18.71 13.26 1.26
N VAL A 69 19.75 12.78 1.93
CA VAL A 69 21.06 12.57 1.29
C VAL A 69 21.00 11.41 0.30
N VAL A 70 20.57 10.23 0.73
CA VAL A 70 20.61 9.01 -0.09
C VAL A 70 19.60 9.07 -1.24
N TRP A 71 18.40 9.59 -0.95
CA TRP A 71 17.34 9.67 -1.95
C TRP A 71 17.54 10.88 -2.87
N GLY A 72 17.98 12.03 -2.34
CA GLY A 72 18.34 13.19 -3.16
C GLY A 72 19.51 12.91 -4.10
N SER A 73 20.55 12.20 -3.63
CA SER A 73 21.68 11.80 -4.49
C SER A 73 21.30 10.78 -5.55
N THR A 74 20.14 10.13 -5.45
CA THR A 74 19.70 9.14 -6.44
C THR A 74 19.48 9.78 -7.81
N TYR A 75 18.90 10.99 -7.89
CA TYR A 75 18.72 11.69 -9.17
C TYR A 75 20.06 12.04 -9.81
N LEU A 76 21.02 12.52 -9.02
CA LEU A 76 22.38 12.74 -9.54
C LEU A 76 23.02 11.43 -10.01
N GLY A 77 22.88 10.36 -9.23
CA GLY A 77 23.40 9.05 -9.57
C GLY A 77 22.77 8.47 -10.84
N ILE A 78 21.48 8.68 -11.06
CA ILE A 78 20.78 8.26 -12.28
C ILE A 78 21.33 9.05 -13.48
N ALA A 79 21.38 10.38 -13.39
CA ALA A 79 21.92 11.23 -14.45
C ALA A 79 23.35 10.87 -14.87
N VAL A 80 24.20 10.44 -13.94
CA VAL A 80 25.56 9.93 -14.26
C VAL A 80 25.48 8.54 -14.89
N MET A 81 24.66 7.64 -14.33
CA MET A 81 24.54 6.25 -14.77
C MET A 81 24.00 6.13 -16.21
N VAL A 82 22.99 6.92 -16.58
CA VAL A 82 22.38 6.87 -17.93
C VAL A 82 23.31 7.35 -19.05
N GLN A 83 24.44 7.99 -18.71
CA GLN A 83 25.46 8.38 -19.70
C GLN A 83 26.28 7.19 -20.20
N THR A 84 26.30 6.08 -19.46
CA THR A 84 27.19 4.94 -19.71
C THR A 84 26.45 3.62 -19.94
N LEU A 85 25.22 3.49 -19.44
CA LEU A 85 24.44 2.27 -19.52
C LEU A 85 23.02 2.55 -20.04
N PRO A 86 22.40 1.59 -20.76
CA PRO A 86 21.00 1.70 -21.13
C PRO A 86 20.12 1.92 -19.88
N PRO A 87 19.28 2.97 -19.83
CA PRO A 87 18.68 3.46 -18.59
C PRO A 87 17.87 2.38 -17.83
N LEU A 88 16.98 1.68 -18.53
CA LEU A 88 16.12 0.65 -17.93
C LEU A 88 16.91 -0.60 -17.50
N VAL A 89 17.99 -0.93 -18.21
CA VAL A 89 18.84 -2.08 -17.84
C VAL A 89 19.56 -1.78 -16.53
N ALA A 90 20.18 -0.60 -16.42
CA ALA A 90 20.90 -0.22 -15.22
C ALA A 90 19.98 -0.02 -14.01
N ALA A 91 18.78 0.54 -14.21
CA ALA A 91 17.75 0.58 -13.18
C ALA A 91 17.32 -0.84 -12.76
N GLY A 92 17.11 -1.74 -13.72
CA GLY A 92 16.76 -3.14 -13.47
C GLY A 92 17.82 -3.88 -12.65
N VAL A 93 19.10 -3.69 -12.99
CA VAL A 93 20.23 -4.26 -12.21
C VAL A 93 20.23 -3.71 -10.78
N ARG A 94 20.10 -2.38 -10.61
CA ARG A 94 20.05 -1.74 -9.29
C ARG A 94 18.97 -2.35 -8.40
N TYR A 95 17.75 -2.49 -8.92
CA TYR A 95 16.64 -3.06 -8.16
C TYR A 95 16.76 -4.57 -7.93
N SER A 96 17.34 -5.30 -8.88
CA SER A 96 17.60 -6.73 -8.72
C SER A 96 18.62 -6.98 -7.61
N VAL A 97 19.72 -6.21 -7.59
CA VAL A 97 20.73 -6.29 -6.53
C VAL A 97 20.13 -5.93 -5.18
N ALA A 98 19.37 -4.84 -5.09
CA ALA A 98 18.68 -4.45 -3.85
C ALA A 98 17.72 -5.53 -3.35
N GLY A 99 16.93 -6.12 -4.25
CA GLY A 99 16.00 -7.21 -3.93
C GLY A 99 16.71 -8.46 -3.43
N LEU A 100 17.83 -8.84 -4.05
CA LEU A 100 18.65 -9.98 -3.61
C LEU A 100 19.28 -9.74 -2.23
N ILE A 101 19.79 -8.53 -1.98
CA ILE A 101 20.32 -8.15 -0.67
C ILE A 101 19.20 -8.23 0.38
N LEU A 102 18.03 -7.66 0.09
CA LEU A 102 16.90 -7.69 1.02
C LEU A 102 16.44 -9.13 1.30
N LEU A 103 16.41 -9.98 0.29
CA LEU A 103 16.09 -11.40 0.43
C LEU A 103 17.14 -12.13 1.29
N ALA A 104 18.43 -11.86 1.09
CA ALA A 104 19.50 -12.42 1.89
C ALA A 104 19.41 -11.98 3.36
N VAL A 105 19.14 -10.70 3.61
CA VAL A 105 18.93 -10.15 4.96
C VAL A 105 17.72 -10.81 5.62
N LEU A 106 16.59 -10.94 4.91
CA LEU A 106 15.39 -11.59 5.42
C LEU A 106 15.65 -13.05 5.82
N ILE A 107 16.29 -13.82 4.93
CA ILE A 107 16.63 -15.22 5.20
C ILE A 107 17.60 -15.32 6.37
N GLY A 108 18.63 -14.48 6.42
CA GLY A 108 19.60 -14.43 7.51
C GLY A 108 18.93 -14.11 8.85
N TRP A 109 18.07 -13.09 8.89
CA TRP A 109 17.35 -12.67 10.08
C TRP A 109 16.42 -13.76 10.63
N HIS A 110 15.67 -14.44 9.76
CA HIS A 110 14.81 -15.56 10.15
C HIS A 110 15.60 -16.76 10.66
N ARG A 111 16.73 -17.08 10.01
CA ARG A 111 17.63 -18.16 10.47
C ARG A 111 18.19 -17.87 11.86
N LEU A 112 18.65 -16.65 12.11
CA LEU A 112 19.19 -16.24 13.42
C LEU A 112 18.14 -16.30 14.54
N ARG A 113 16.84 -16.14 14.20
CA ARG A 113 15.74 -16.19 15.17
C ARG A 113 15.03 -17.55 15.24
N GLY A 114 15.48 -18.54 14.47
CA GLY A 114 14.83 -19.86 14.39
C GLY A 114 13.40 -19.81 13.86
N GLN A 115 13.01 -18.75 13.15
CA GLN A 115 11.65 -18.55 12.65
C GLN A 115 11.52 -19.12 11.24
N ARG A 116 10.45 -19.85 10.95
CA ARG A 116 10.14 -20.31 9.59
C ARG A 116 9.73 -19.11 8.73
N LEU A 117 10.22 -19.08 7.48
CA LEU A 117 9.71 -18.16 6.47
C LEU A 117 8.27 -18.56 6.13
N GLU A 118 7.37 -17.60 6.21
CA GLU A 118 6.02 -17.77 5.70
C GLU A 118 6.06 -17.94 4.17
N ARG A 119 5.36 -18.94 3.64
CA ARG A 119 5.31 -19.18 2.20
C ARG A 119 4.32 -18.19 1.57
N PRO A 120 4.74 -17.35 0.61
CA PRO A 120 3.83 -16.40 -0.01
C PRO A 120 2.72 -17.13 -0.77
N SER A 121 1.49 -16.68 -0.61
CA SER A 121 0.35 -17.15 -1.40
C SER A 121 0.40 -16.58 -2.82
N LEU A 122 -0.37 -17.15 -3.75
CA LEU A 122 -0.53 -16.59 -5.09
C LEU A 122 -1.06 -15.14 -5.07
N LEU A 123 -1.88 -14.79 -4.08
CA LEU A 123 -2.38 -13.43 -3.90
C LEU A 123 -1.25 -12.47 -3.51
N HIS A 124 -0.30 -12.91 -2.66
CA HIS A 124 0.88 -12.13 -2.30
C HIS A 124 1.76 -11.89 -3.54
N TRP A 125 2.02 -12.94 -4.33
CA TRP A 125 2.78 -12.81 -5.57
C TRP A 125 2.15 -11.83 -6.54
N ARG A 126 0.83 -11.94 -6.77
CA ARG A 126 0.09 -11.00 -7.63
C ARG A 126 0.20 -9.57 -7.13
N SER A 127 0.03 -9.35 -5.83
CA SER A 127 0.07 -8.01 -5.23
C SER A 127 1.46 -7.39 -5.36
N VAL A 128 2.51 -8.15 -5.06
CA VAL A 128 3.91 -7.68 -5.19
C VAL A 128 4.29 -7.44 -6.65
N LEU A 129 3.80 -8.25 -7.59
CA LEU A 129 4.00 -8.00 -9.03
C LEU A 129 3.36 -6.70 -9.48
N ILE A 130 2.12 -6.44 -9.08
CA ILE A 130 1.41 -5.20 -9.43
C ILE A 130 2.11 -3.98 -8.82
N ILE A 131 2.37 -4.04 -7.51
CA ILE A 131 3.04 -2.94 -6.79
C ILE A 131 4.44 -2.71 -7.36
N GLY A 132 5.21 -3.78 -7.56
CA GLY A 132 6.55 -3.74 -8.13
C GLY A 132 6.56 -3.17 -9.54
N ALA A 133 5.66 -3.61 -10.42
CA ALA A 133 5.56 -3.08 -11.78
C ALA A 133 5.21 -1.58 -11.78
N LEU A 134 4.19 -1.18 -11.01
CA LEU A 134 3.80 0.23 -10.93
C LEU A 134 4.90 1.11 -10.34
N LEU A 135 5.58 0.64 -9.29
CA LEU A 135 6.60 1.43 -8.58
C LEU A 135 7.95 1.46 -9.32
N LEU A 136 8.42 0.30 -9.82
CA LEU A 136 9.74 0.18 -10.44
C LEU A 136 9.70 0.52 -11.93
N VAL A 137 8.69 0.05 -12.68
CA VAL A 137 8.59 0.33 -14.12
C VAL A 137 7.89 1.66 -14.36
N GLY A 138 6.71 1.86 -13.75
CA GLY A 138 5.94 3.09 -13.88
C GLY A 138 6.64 4.28 -13.23
N GLY A 139 6.77 4.26 -11.90
CA GLY A 139 7.33 5.36 -11.12
C GLY A 139 8.82 5.59 -11.38
N ASN A 140 9.67 4.68 -10.91
CA ASN A 140 11.11 4.86 -11.01
C ASN A 140 11.66 4.72 -12.44
N GLY A 141 11.12 3.78 -13.23
CA GLY A 141 11.48 3.64 -14.64
C GLY A 141 11.13 4.90 -15.43
N GLY A 142 9.97 5.50 -15.16
CA GLY A 142 9.58 6.80 -15.69
C GLY A 142 10.57 7.92 -15.33
N VAL A 143 11.03 7.98 -14.08
CA VAL A 143 12.08 8.94 -13.66
C VAL A 143 13.37 8.72 -14.44
N VAL A 144 13.84 7.47 -14.51
CA VAL A 144 15.09 7.11 -15.19
C VAL A 144 15.03 7.45 -16.69
N LEU A 145 13.89 7.25 -17.33
CA LEU A 145 13.67 7.67 -18.72
C LEU A 145 13.58 9.19 -18.86
N GLY A 146 12.91 9.86 -17.91
CA GLY A 146 12.79 11.31 -17.88
C GLY A 146 14.16 11.99 -17.76
N GLU A 147 15.07 11.46 -16.94
CA GLU A 147 16.41 12.00 -16.75
C GLU A 147 17.33 11.90 -17.97
N VAL A 148 16.94 11.15 -19.02
CA VAL A 148 17.61 11.22 -20.32
C VAL A 148 17.30 12.55 -21.02
N LEU A 149 16.15 13.16 -20.72
CA LEU A 149 15.62 14.34 -21.40
C LEU A 149 15.76 15.63 -20.58
N ILE A 150 15.82 15.53 -19.24
CA ILE A 150 15.86 16.68 -18.35
C ILE A 150 17.02 16.60 -17.34
N PRO A 151 17.56 17.75 -16.88
CA PRO A 151 18.55 17.76 -15.82
C PRO A 151 18.03 17.16 -14.51
N SER A 152 18.89 16.46 -13.76
CA SER A 152 18.54 15.81 -12.49
C SER A 152 17.97 16.75 -11.44
N GLY A 153 18.39 18.02 -11.42
CA GLY A 153 17.80 19.05 -10.57
C GLY A 153 16.31 19.26 -10.87
N ILE A 154 15.94 19.34 -12.16
CA ILE A 154 14.55 19.47 -12.58
C ILE A 154 13.76 18.20 -12.27
N ALA A 155 14.35 17.02 -12.50
CA ALA A 155 13.73 15.75 -12.16
C ALA A 155 13.43 15.65 -10.64
N ALA A 156 14.39 16.04 -9.80
CA ALA A 156 14.22 16.08 -8.34
C ALA A 156 13.10 17.03 -7.91
N LEU A 157 12.98 18.20 -8.55
CA LEU A 157 11.91 19.16 -8.27
C LEU A 157 10.53 18.64 -8.65
N ILE A 158 10.40 17.98 -9.81
CA ILE A 158 9.16 17.34 -10.22
C ILE A 158 8.77 16.28 -9.19
N ILE A 159 9.70 15.43 -8.75
CA ILE A 159 9.40 14.39 -7.76
C ILE A 159 9.15 14.97 -6.36
N ALA A 160 9.71 16.13 -6.01
CA ALA A 160 9.36 16.84 -4.78
C ALA A 160 7.87 17.23 -4.70
N THR A 161 7.14 17.24 -5.84
CA THR A 161 5.68 17.45 -5.87
C THR A 161 4.87 16.19 -5.53
N SER A 162 5.50 15.02 -5.36
CA SER A 162 4.81 13.74 -5.08
C SER A 162 3.82 13.81 -3.92
N PRO A 163 4.09 14.49 -2.78
CA PRO A 163 3.12 14.60 -1.69
C PRO A 163 1.81 15.29 -2.11
N ILE A 164 1.85 16.21 -3.09
CA ILE A 164 0.66 16.86 -3.64
C ILE A 164 -0.22 15.82 -4.33
N TRP A 165 0.38 15.00 -5.19
CA TRP A 165 -0.31 13.92 -5.87
C TRP A 165 -0.86 12.88 -4.89
N MET A 166 -0.11 12.52 -3.85
CA MET A 166 -0.58 11.60 -2.81
C MET A 166 -1.83 12.13 -2.10
N MET A 167 -1.84 13.40 -1.71
CA MET A 167 -3.00 14.04 -1.08
C MET A 167 -4.22 14.06 -2.01
N ILE A 168 -4.01 14.31 -3.30
CA ILE A 168 -5.10 14.27 -4.31
C ILE A 168 -5.65 12.84 -4.44
N PHE A 169 -4.80 11.83 -4.55
CA PHE A 169 -5.25 10.45 -4.65
C PHE A 169 -5.96 9.97 -3.39
N GLU A 170 -5.50 10.37 -2.21
CA GLU A 170 -6.17 10.09 -0.94
C GLU A 170 -7.59 10.69 -0.93
N ALA A 171 -7.72 11.96 -1.33
CA ALA A 171 -9.01 12.64 -1.42
C ALA A 171 -9.97 12.01 -2.44
N LEU A 172 -9.47 11.53 -3.59
CA LEU A 172 -10.30 11.05 -4.69
C LEU A 172 -10.59 9.55 -4.63
N VAL A 173 -9.57 8.74 -4.34
CA VAL A 173 -9.63 7.26 -4.38
C VAL A 173 -10.07 6.70 -3.04
N VAL A 174 -9.44 7.16 -1.95
CA VAL A 174 -9.75 6.71 -0.59
C VAL A 174 -10.97 7.45 -0.04
N ARG A 175 -11.33 8.60 -0.64
CA ARG A 175 -12.41 9.50 -0.21
C ARG A 175 -12.21 10.03 1.22
N GLU A 176 -10.96 10.07 1.67
CA GLU A 176 -10.56 10.65 2.94
C GLU A 176 -10.20 12.13 2.72
N ARG A 177 -10.86 13.02 3.46
CA ARG A 177 -10.59 14.46 3.31
C ARG A 177 -9.27 14.81 3.98
N PRO A 178 -8.31 15.43 3.26
CA PRO A 178 -7.05 15.80 3.87
C PRO A 178 -7.27 16.80 5.01
N SER A 179 -6.54 16.60 6.11
CA SER A 179 -6.65 17.48 7.26
C SER A 179 -6.18 18.90 6.89
N ARG A 180 -6.75 19.92 7.56
CA ARG A 180 -6.31 21.32 7.36
C ARG A 180 -4.81 21.48 7.61
N LEU A 181 -4.26 20.75 8.58
CA LEU A 181 -2.83 20.78 8.90
C LEU A 181 -1.99 20.18 7.76
N SER A 182 -2.44 19.08 7.16
CA SER A 182 -1.78 18.46 6.00
C SER A 182 -1.75 19.42 4.80
N VAL A 183 -2.86 20.11 4.53
CA VAL A 183 -2.95 21.10 3.45
C VAL A 183 -2.00 22.27 3.71
N VAL A 184 -1.99 22.83 4.92
CA VAL A 184 -1.08 23.93 5.29
C VAL A 184 0.38 23.51 5.18
N GLY A 185 0.73 22.33 5.70
CA GLY A 185 2.09 21.79 5.62
C GLY A 185 2.54 21.55 4.18
N LEU A 186 1.63 21.05 3.33
CA LEU A 186 1.91 20.85 1.92
C LEU A 186 2.14 22.18 1.20
N VAL A 187 1.26 23.17 1.38
CA VAL A 187 1.41 24.51 0.78
C VAL A 187 2.72 25.14 1.23
N ALA A 188 3.02 25.11 2.53
CA ALA A 188 4.27 25.63 3.07
C ALA A 188 5.50 24.91 2.49
N GLY A 189 5.45 23.58 2.37
CA GLY A 189 6.51 22.79 1.74
C GLY A 189 6.71 23.12 0.26
N THR A 190 5.63 23.24 -0.50
CA THR A 190 5.68 23.63 -1.92
C THR A 190 6.24 25.05 -2.10
N VAL A 191 5.84 26.00 -1.25
CA VAL A 191 6.40 27.36 -1.25
C VAL A 191 7.90 27.33 -0.93
N GLY A 192 8.32 26.54 0.07
CA GLY A 192 9.73 26.37 0.41
C GLY A 192 10.55 25.84 -0.77
N VAL A 193 10.03 24.85 -1.51
CA VAL A 193 10.67 24.35 -2.74
C VAL A 193 10.72 25.45 -3.81
N ALA A 194 9.62 26.17 -4.04
CA ALA A 194 9.57 27.25 -5.03
C ALA A 194 10.62 28.34 -4.73
N ILE A 195 10.75 28.76 -3.48
CA ILE A 195 11.76 29.72 -3.04
C ILE A 195 13.18 29.19 -3.30
N LEU A 196 13.44 27.91 -3.04
CA LEU A 196 14.75 27.30 -3.23
C LEU A 196 15.17 27.21 -4.71
N VAL A 197 14.20 27.22 -5.62
CA VAL A 197 14.42 27.13 -7.07
C VAL A 197 14.54 28.50 -7.72
N VAL A 198 13.90 29.52 -7.15
CA VAL A 198 14.03 30.90 -7.64
C VAL A 198 15.44 31.39 -7.26
N PRO A 199 16.30 31.72 -8.24
CA PRO A 199 17.67 32.17 -7.98
C PRO A 199 17.74 33.53 -7.27
#